data_AF-A0A939F5T9-F1
#
_entry.id   AF-A0A939F5T9-F1
#
_cell.length_a   1.000
_cell.length_b   1.000
_cell.length_c   1.000
_cell.angle_alpha   90.00
_cell.angle_beta   90.00
_cell.angle_gamma   90.00
#
_symmetry.space_group_name_H-M   'P 1'
#
loop_
_entity.id
_entity.type
_entity.pdbx_description
1 polymer ?
#
loop_
_entity_poly.entity_id
_entity_poly.type
_entity_poly.pdbx_seq_one_letter_code
_entity_poly.pdbx_strand_id
1 'polypeptide(L)'
;MEPARISITQGDRKYRYLWLKYVTGIDLSLHCARSLHGPYSKHVGPELRQMSTPLNERPTPIAWYLCGVTTDPSRWADNPHLAFEPAPGHTEELAVHGLAVTLTGARPIIGWGAHSIPAEAPNSHDRHYATCRNWQFAHHLHQAGTPDIRGVRPRGPGTRNVIGQLPLH
;
A
#
# COMPACT_ATOMS: atom_id res chain seq x y z
N MET A 1 -3.84 -8.58 -23.57
CA MET A 1 -3.56 -9.12 -22.22
C MET A 1 -4.63 -8.59 -21.29
N GLU A 2 -5.29 -9.47 -20.57
CA GLU A 2 -6.26 -9.06 -19.53
C GLU A 2 -5.53 -8.30 -18.40
N PRO A 3 -6.12 -7.23 -17.86
CA PRO A 3 -5.52 -6.52 -16.74
C PRO A 3 -5.50 -7.41 -15.50
N ALA A 4 -4.49 -7.19 -14.64
CA ALA A 4 -4.48 -7.79 -13.31
C ALA A 4 -5.75 -7.42 -12.54
N ARG A 5 -6.18 -8.27 -11.62
CA ARG A 5 -7.39 -8.08 -10.80
C ARG A 5 -7.08 -8.35 -9.34
N ILE A 6 -7.83 -7.67 -8.48
CA ILE A 6 -7.87 -7.95 -7.05
C ILE A 6 -9.32 -8.22 -6.64
N SER A 7 -9.51 -9.28 -5.87
CA SER A 7 -10.72 -9.54 -5.11
C SER A 7 -10.41 -9.42 -3.63
N ILE A 8 -11.27 -8.75 -2.87
CA ILE A 8 -11.12 -8.56 -1.43
C ILE A 8 -12.45 -8.86 -0.78
N THR A 9 -12.43 -9.69 0.25
CA THR A 9 -13.54 -9.90 1.18
C THR A 9 -13.07 -9.54 2.58
N GLN A 10 -13.76 -8.59 3.23
CA GLN A 10 -13.50 -8.25 4.62
C GLN A 10 -14.21 -9.26 5.53
N GLY A 11 -13.49 -9.75 6.55
CA GLY A 11 -14.11 -10.42 7.69
C GLY A 11 -14.78 -9.43 8.65
N ASP A 12 -14.90 -9.82 9.92
CA ASP A 12 -15.61 -9.03 10.93
C ASP A 12 -14.82 -7.82 11.46
N ARG A 13 -13.54 -7.72 11.10
CA ARG A 13 -12.69 -6.60 11.54
C ARG A 13 -13.16 -5.29 10.95
N LYS A 14 -13.11 -4.23 11.76
CA LYS A 14 -13.43 -2.86 11.35
C LYS A 14 -12.17 -2.06 11.06
N TYR A 15 -12.22 -1.26 10.01
CA TYR A 15 -11.11 -0.44 9.55
C TYR A 15 -11.50 1.04 9.60
N ARG A 16 -10.72 1.89 10.27
CA ARG A 16 -10.83 3.36 10.15
C ARG A 16 -10.47 3.82 8.76
N TYR A 17 -9.43 3.20 8.21
CA TYR A 17 -8.94 3.44 6.87
C TYR A 17 -8.71 2.08 6.21
N LEU A 18 -9.16 1.92 4.98
CA LEU A 18 -8.73 0.86 4.08
C LEU A 18 -8.59 1.48 2.70
N TRP A 19 -7.42 1.32 2.09
CA TRP A 19 -7.14 1.91 0.79
C TRP A 19 -6.16 1.06 0.01
N LEU A 20 -6.26 1.15 -1.31
CA LEU A 20 -5.32 0.59 -2.26
C LEU A 20 -4.68 1.73 -3.04
N LYS A 21 -3.36 1.71 -3.21
CA LYS A 21 -2.62 2.74 -3.92
C LYS A 21 -1.96 2.17 -5.17
N TYR A 22 -2.07 2.91 -6.27
CA TYR A 22 -1.28 2.67 -7.49
C TYR A 22 0.04 3.40 -7.32
N VAL A 23 1.10 2.69 -6.92
CA VAL A 23 2.38 3.30 -6.58
C VAL A 23 3.13 3.68 -7.84
N THR A 24 3.47 4.96 -7.97
CA THR A 24 4.18 5.50 -9.15
C THR A 24 5.55 6.10 -8.82
N GLY A 25 5.97 6.00 -7.56
CA GLY A 25 7.22 6.58 -7.05
C GLY A 25 7.20 6.62 -5.54
N ILE A 26 8.27 7.16 -4.95
CA ILE A 26 8.48 7.20 -3.50
C ILE A 26 9.07 8.55 -3.07
N ASP A 27 8.90 8.87 -1.79
CA ASP A 27 9.56 9.97 -1.07
C ASP A 27 9.95 9.48 0.33
N LEU A 28 11.22 9.15 0.53
CA LEU A 28 11.74 8.60 1.79
C LEU A 28 11.88 9.65 2.90
N SER A 29 11.74 10.94 2.58
CA SER A 29 11.69 12.02 3.58
C SER A 29 10.34 12.11 4.30
N LEU A 30 9.34 11.35 3.85
CA LEU A 30 8.00 11.32 4.42
C LEU A 30 7.69 9.93 4.98
N HIS A 31 6.91 9.87 6.06
CA HIS A 31 6.44 8.61 6.64
C HIS A 31 5.00 8.26 6.21
N CYS A 32 4.57 7.04 6.50
CA CYS A 32 3.21 6.54 6.25
C CYS A 32 2.79 6.63 4.78
N ALA A 33 1.50 6.78 4.48
CA ALA A 33 0.98 6.75 3.11
C ALA A 33 1.57 7.83 2.19
N ARG A 34 2.24 8.83 2.78
CA ARG A 34 2.91 9.92 2.07
C ARG A 34 4.24 9.49 1.44
N SER A 35 4.89 8.44 1.95
CA SER A 35 6.15 7.91 1.38
C SER A 35 5.96 7.23 0.02
N LEU A 36 4.71 6.86 -0.30
CA LEU A 36 4.32 6.24 -1.55
C LEU A 36 3.62 7.29 -2.41
N HIS A 37 4.07 7.49 -3.64
CA HIS A 37 3.41 8.36 -4.61
C HIS A 37 2.28 7.63 -5.33
N GLY A 38 1.45 8.43 -6.00
CA GLY A 38 0.36 7.93 -6.84
C GLY A 38 -1.02 8.01 -6.19
N PRO A 39 -2.08 7.74 -6.96
CA PRO A 39 -3.45 7.88 -6.53
C PRO A 39 -3.96 6.62 -5.82
N TYR A 40 -5.00 6.80 -5.01
CA TYR A 40 -5.76 5.70 -4.44
C TYR A 40 -6.78 5.15 -5.45
N SER A 41 -7.08 3.86 -5.34
CA SER A 41 -8.23 3.25 -6.02
C SER A 41 -9.53 3.88 -5.54
N LYS A 42 -10.49 4.06 -6.45
CA LYS A 42 -11.85 4.51 -6.10
C LYS A 42 -12.74 3.39 -5.55
N HIS A 43 -12.28 2.14 -5.67
CA HIS A 43 -13.08 0.95 -5.32
C HIS A 43 -12.78 0.41 -3.93
N VAL A 44 -11.62 0.73 -3.36
CA VAL A 44 -11.20 0.23 -2.04
C VAL A 44 -11.41 1.32 -0.99
N GLY A 45 -12.25 1.01 0.00
CA GLY A 45 -12.58 1.90 1.12
C GLY A 45 -12.92 1.10 2.39
N PRO A 46 -13.02 1.76 3.56
CA PRO A 46 -13.31 1.09 4.83
C PRO A 46 -14.67 0.40 4.85
N GLU A 47 -15.68 0.95 4.17
CA GLU A 47 -17.05 0.39 4.07
C GLU A 47 -17.16 -0.82 3.13
N LEU A 48 -16.07 -1.21 2.49
CA LEU A 48 -16.02 -2.38 1.63
C LEU A 48 -16.41 -3.64 2.41
N ARG A 49 -17.30 -4.48 1.89
CA ARG A 49 -17.49 -5.85 2.42
C ARG A 49 -16.91 -6.90 1.50
N GLN A 50 -17.18 -6.76 0.21
CA GLN A 50 -16.64 -7.63 -0.82
C GLN A 50 -16.51 -6.85 -2.12
N MET A 51 -15.43 -7.09 -2.87
CA MET A 51 -15.26 -6.55 -4.21
C MET A 51 -14.40 -7.46 -5.06
N SER A 52 -14.55 -7.32 -6.38
CA SER A 52 -13.58 -7.78 -7.38
C SER A 52 -13.47 -6.72 -8.46
N THR A 53 -12.27 -6.16 -8.66
CA THR A 53 -12.06 -5.08 -9.64
C THR A 53 -10.78 -5.32 -10.45
N PRO A 54 -10.76 -4.97 -11.74
CA PRO A 54 -9.50 -4.85 -12.47
C PRO A 54 -8.64 -3.70 -11.91
N LEU A 55 -7.34 -3.90 -11.96
CA LEU A 55 -6.31 -2.96 -11.51
C LEU A 55 -5.85 -2.06 -12.67
N ASN A 56 -6.81 -1.45 -13.37
CA ASN A 56 -6.57 -0.66 -14.58
C ASN A 56 -6.99 0.82 -14.44
N GLU A 57 -7.26 1.30 -13.22
CA GLU A 57 -7.63 2.71 -13.01
C GLU A 57 -6.50 3.68 -13.36
N ARG A 58 -5.26 3.17 -13.39
CA ARG A 58 -4.05 3.91 -13.75
C ARG A 58 -3.14 3.07 -14.65
N PRO A 59 -2.54 3.68 -15.68
CA PRO A 59 -1.52 3.02 -16.46
C PRO A 59 -0.24 2.86 -15.63
N THR A 60 0.48 1.75 -15.86
CA THR A 60 1.89 1.55 -15.49
C THR A 60 2.27 1.89 -14.04
N PRO A 61 1.58 1.34 -13.01
CA PRO A 61 2.09 1.41 -11.65
C PRO A 61 3.38 0.58 -11.51
N ILE A 62 4.30 1.03 -10.64
CA ILE A 62 5.48 0.25 -10.22
C ILE A 62 5.01 -0.96 -9.41
N ALA A 63 4.06 -0.71 -8.50
CA ALA A 63 3.44 -1.71 -7.66
C ALA A 63 2.06 -1.24 -7.22
N TRP A 64 1.29 -2.15 -6.65
CA TRP A 64 0.10 -1.84 -5.87
C TRP A 64 0.34 -2.06 -4.39
N TYR A 65 -0.27 -1.22 -3.56
CA TYR A 65 -0.12 -1.31 -2.11
C TYR A 65 -1.45 -1.14 -1.39
N LEU A 66 -1.91 -2.21 -0.74
CA LEU A 66 -3.10 -2.26 0.09
C LEU A 66 -2.70 -2.01 1.56
N CYS A 67 -3.43 -1.12 2.23
CA CYS A 67 -3.19 -0.78 3.62
C CYS A 67 -4.52 -0.58 4.35
N GLY A 68 -4.64 -1.20 5.53
CA GLY A 68 -5.73 -0.94 6.47
C GLY A 68 -5.23 -0.40 7.80
N VAL A 69 -6.08 0.33 8.51
CA VAL A 69 -5.88 0.74 9.90
C VAL A 69 -7.08 0.23 10.69
N THR A 70 -6.89 -0.79 11.52
CA THR A 70 -7.98 -1.39 12.31
C THR A 70 -8.41 -0.48 13.45
N THR A 71 -9.69 -0.54 13.81
CA THR A 71 -10.25 0.15 15.00
C THR A 71 -10.64 -0.81 16.11
N ASP A 72 -10.95 -2.05 15.75
CA ASP A 72 -11.43 -3.06 16.69
C ASP A 72 -10.92 -4.45 16.29
N PRO A 73 -9.91 -4.99 16.99
CA PRO A 73 -9.08 -4.31 17.99
C PRO A 73 -8.12 -3.29 17.33
N SER A 74 -7.88 -2.16 17.99
CA SER A 74 -6.88 -1.17 17.56
C SER A 74 -5.47 -1.64 17.92
N ARG A 75 -4.90 -2.52 17.09
CA ARG A 75 -3.52 -3.02 17.21
C ARG A 75 -2.79 -2.79 15.91
N TRP A 76 -1.76 -1.94 15.92
CA TRP A 76 -0.98 -1.64 14.70
C TRP A 76 -0.37 -2.87 14.04
N ALA A 77 -0.01 -3.89 14.82
CA ALA A 77 0.50 -5.17 14.31
C ALA A 77 -0.53 -5.98 13.50
N ASP A 78 -1.82 -5.67 13.65
CA ASP A 78 -2.91 -6.32 12.92
C ASP A 78 -3.35 -5.50 11.69
N ASN A 79 -2.68 -4.38 11.39
CA ASN A 79 -3.01 -3.60 10.22
C ASN A 79 -2.62 -4.39 8.96
N PRO A 80 -3.54 -4.63 8.02
CA PRO A 80 -3.22 -5.36 6.81
C PRO A 80 -2.34 -4.49 5.93
N HIS A 81 -1.22 -5.05 5.49
CA HIS A 81 -0.32 -4.44 4.53
C HIS A 81 0.05 -5.48 3.48
N LEU A 82 -0.27 -5.19 2.23
CA LEU A 82 0.02 -6.06 1.10
C LEU A 82 0.56 -5.24 -0.05
N ALA A 83 1.82 -5.47 -0.40
CA ALA A 83 2.44 -4.98 -1.62
C ALA A 83 2.41 -6.08 -2.67
N PHE A 84 2.13 -5.73 -3.93
CA PHE A 84 2.07 -6.70 -5.02
C PHE A 84 2.38 -6.04 -6.37
N GLU A 85 2.84 -6.84 -7.32
CA GLU A 85 3.30 -6.40 -8.64
C GLU A 85 2.64 -7.19 -9.77
N PRO A 86 2.66 -6.66 -11.02
CA PRO A 86 2.18 -7.41 -12.18
C PRO A 86 2.92 -8.74 -12.34
N ALA A 87 2.16 -9.81 -12.52
CA ALA A 87 2.69 -11.14 -12.82
C ALA A 87 1.67 -11.89 -13.71
N PRO A 88 1.72 -11.67 -15.04
CA PRO A 88 0.78 -12.30 -15.97
C PRO A 88 0.74 -13.82 -15.82
N GLY A 89 -0.46 -14.39 -15.77
CA GLY A 89 -0.67 -15.84 -15.58
C GLY A 89 -0.58 -16.33 -14.13
N HIS A 90 -0.25 -15.45 -13.18
CA HIS A 90 -0.19 -15.80 -11.77
C HIS A 90 -1.53 -15.57 -11.06
N THR A 91 -1.96 -16.50 -10.22
CA THR A 91 -3.10 -16.31 -9.32
C THR A 91 -2.70 -16.75 -7.93
N GLU A 92 -3.02 -15.93 -6.92
CA GLU A 92 -2.71 -16.23 -5.53
C GLU A 92 -3.87 -15.85 -4.62
N GLU A 93 -4.17 -16.74 -3.67
CA GLU A 93 -5.12 -16.51 -2.60
C GLU A 93 -4.36 -16.40 -1.28
N LEU A 94 -4.65 -15.35 -0.52
CA LEU A 94 -3.95 -15.06 0.72
C LEU A 94 -4.86 -14.37 1.74
N ALA A 95 -4.56 -14.59 3.02
CA ALA A 95 -5.19 -13.89 4.12
C ALA A 95 -4.25 -12.80 4.63
N VAL A 96 -4.73 -11.55 4.68
CA VAL A 96 -3.99 -10.40 5.17
C VAL A 96 -4.79 -9.75 6.30
N HIS A 97 -4.50 -10.16 7.54
CA HIS A 97 -5.07 -9.62 8.79
C HIS A 97 -6.56 -9.20 8.70
N GLY A 98 -7.44 -10.18 8.47
CA GLY A 98 -8.89 -9.98 8.38
C GLY A 98 -9.43 -9.71 6.97
N LEU A 99 -8.54 -9.65 5.96
CA LEU A 99 -8.91 -9.59 4.56
C LEU A 99 -8.60 -10.94 3.91
N ALA A 100 -9.57 -11.56 3.25
CA ALA A 100 -9.32 -12.59 2.26
C ALA A 100 -9.09 -11.90 0.91
N VAL A 101 -7.93 -12.12 0.29
CA VAL A 101 -7.52 -11.47 -0.94
C VAL A 101 -7.20 -12.51 -2.00
N THR A 102 -7.71 -12.30 -3.22
CA THR A 102 -7.30 -13.04 -4.40
C THR A 102 -6.66 -12.07 -5.39
N LEU A 103 -5.44 -12.37 -5.81
CA LEU A 103 -4.74 -11.66 -6.87
C LEU A 103 -4.79 -12.51 -8.14
N THR A 104 -5.11 -11.91 -9.28
CA THR A 104 -5.07 -12.56 -10.60
C THR A 104 -4.27 -11.70 -11.56
N GLY A 105 -3.29 -12.27 -12.27
CA GLY A 105 -2.32 -11.52 -13.06
C GLY A 105 -1.34 -10.69 -12.22
N ALA A 106 -1.21 -11.02 -10.92
CA ALA A 106 -0.35 -10.32 -9.97
C ALA A 106 0.16 -11.28 -8.89
N ARG A 107 1.26 -10.91 -8.24
CA ARG A 107 1.85 -11.66 -7.13
C ARG A 107 2.29 -10.72 -5.99
N PRO A 108 2.24 -11.15 -4.72
CA PRO A 108 2.78 -10.41 -3.59
C PRO A 108 4.27 -10.14 -3.75
N ILE A 109 4.68 -8.96 -3.30
CA ILE A 109 6.08 -8.62 -3.10
C ILE A 109 6.43 -9.00 -1.67
N ILE A 110 7.47 -9.84 -1.51
CA ILE A 110 7.94 -10.36 -0.23
C ILE A 110 9.34 -9.84 0.10
N GLY A 111 9.84 -10.13 1.31
CA GLY A 111 11.21 -9.75 1.72
C GLY A 111 11.40 -8.29 2.12
N TRP A 112 10.31 -7.54 2.32
CA TRP A 112 10.35 -6.16 2.79
C TRP A 112 9.89 -6.03 4.25
N GLY A 113 10.56 -5.15 4.99
CA GLY A 113 10.20 -4.81 6.35
C GLY A 113 11.30 -4.07 7.09
N ALA A 114 11.17 -3.93 8.41
CA ALA A 114 12.20 -3.31 9.24
C ALA A 114 13.58 -3.99 9.06
N HIS A 115 13.59 -5.31 8.88
CA HIS A 115 14.82 -6.10 8.69
C HIS A 115 15.54 -5.85 7.37
N SER A 116 14.88 -5.25 6.36
CA SER A 116 15.49 -5.01 5.05
C SER A 116 16.07 -3.60 4.91
N ILE A 117 15.92 -2.74 5.92
CA ILE A 117 16.39 -1.35 5.90
C ILE A 117 17.83 -1.31 6.46
N PRO A 118 18.80 -0.75 5.70
CA PRO A 118 20.16 -0.54 6.19
C PRO A 118 20.17 0.38 7.42
N ALA A 119 21.05 0.10 8.38
CA ALA A 119 21.13 0.88 9.61
C ALA A 119 21.51 2.33 9.34
N GLU A 120 22.30 2.58 8.31
CA GLU A 120 22.74 3.90 7.86
C GLU A 120 21.70 4.68 7.05
N ALA A 121 20.56 4.08 6.70
CA ALA A 121 19.53 4.75 5.93
C ALA A 121 18.97 5.96 6.71
N PRO A 122 18.72 7.11 6.06
CA PRO A 122 18.08 8.24 6.73
C PRO A 122 16.77 7.82 7.40
N ASN A 123 16.54 8.28 8.63
CA ASN A 123 15.38 7.93 9.47
C ASN A 123 15.28 6.45 9.91
N SER A 124 16.27 5.60 9.65
CA SER A 124 16.30 4.20 10.12
C SER A 124 16.21 4.06 11.64
N HIS A 125 16.77 5.03 12.38
CA HIS A 125 16.77 5.09 13.84
C HIS A 125 15.55 5.82 14.42
N ASP A 126 14.77 6.52 13.58
CA ASP A 126 13.52 7.12 14.00
C ASP A 126 12.44 6.04 14.02
N ARG A 127 11.92 5.75 15.21
CA ARG A 127 10.89 4.74 15.43
C ARG A 127 9.63 4.97 14.59
N HIS A 128 9.24 6.22 14.32
CA HIS A 128 8.07 6.54 13.51
C HIS A 128 8.23 6.07 12.06
N TYR A 129 9.46 6.08 11.55
CA TYR A 129 9.81 5.59 10.21
C TYR A 129 10.09 4.09 10.24
N ALA A 130 10.97 3.66 11.14
CA ALA A 130 11.46 2.29 11.23
C ALA A 130 10.35 1.25 11.43
N THR A 131 9.24 1.62 12.08
CA THR A 131 8.07 0.74 12.28
C THR A 131 6.96 0.92 11.24
N CYS A 132 7.06 1.94 10.38
CA CYS A 132 6.03 2.25 9.40
C CYS A 132 6.12 1.34 8.18
N ARG A 133 5.16 0.41 8.02
CA ARG A 133 5.12 -0.52 6.89
C ARG A 133 5.13 0.18 5.51
N ASN A 134 4.46 1.32 5.37
CA ASN A 134 4.45 2.06 4.11
C ASN A 134 5.83 2.63 3.76
N TRP A 135 6.57 3.11 4.76
CA TRP A 135 7.92 3.60 4.58
C TRP A 135 8.91 2.45 4.36
N GLN A 136 8.76 1.34 5.08
CA GLN A 136 9.53 0.11 4.85
C GLN A 136 9.37 -0.40 3.41
N PHE A 137 8.14 -0.39 2.87
CA PHE A 137 7.92 -0.76 1.48
C PHE A 137 8.50 0.27 0.49
N ALA A 138 8.38 1.57 0.78
CA ALA A 138 9.04 2.61 -0.03
C ALA A 138 10.56 2.39 -0.09
N HIS A 139 11.18 2.02 1.04
CA HIS A 139 12.61 1.71 1.10
C HIS A 139 12.96 0.46 0.27
N HIS A 140 12.11 -0.57 0.30
CA HIS A 140 12.30 -1.75 -0.55
C HIS A 140 12.27 -1.38 -2.04
N LEU A 141 11.32 -0.54 -2.47
CA LEU A 141 11.29 -0.02 -3.85
C LEU A 141 12.54 0.79 -4.19
N HIS A 142 13.07 1.55 -3.23
CA HIS A 142 14.32 2.29 -3.42
C HIS A 142 15.51 1.37 -3.67
N GLN A 143 15.66 0.32 -2.87
CA GLN A 143 16.71 -0.69 -3.05
C GLN A 143 16.56 -1.44 -4.39
N ALA A 144 15.33 -1.58 -4.90
CA ALA A 144 15.06 -2.12 -6.23
C ALA A 144 15.29 -1.13 -7.38
N GLY A 145 15.77 0.09 -7.10
CA GLY A 145 16.13 1.10 -8.11
C GLY A 145 15.09 2.19 -8.36
N THR A 146 14.00 2.25 -7.58
CA THR A 146 13.03 3.35 -7.68
C THR A 146 13.66 4.64 -7.12
N PRO A 147 13.67 5.75 -7.87
CA PRO A 147 14.26 7.00 -7.38
C PRO A 147 13.47 7.59 -6.21
N ASP A 148 14.19 8.13 -5.22
CA ASP A 148 13.63 8.96 -4.15
C ASP A 148 13.31 10.36 -4.69
N ILE A 149 12.05 10.64 -4.97
CA ILE A 149 11.60 11.90 -5.56
C ILE A 149 11.00 12.75 -4.45
N ARG A 150 11.80 13.67 -3.90
CA ARG A 150 11.33 14.57 -2.84
C ARG A 150 10.44 15.66 -3.38
N GLY A 151 9.37 15.97 -2.65
CA GLY A 151 8.57 17.17 -2.90
C GLY A 151 7.33 16.95 -3.79
N VAL A 152 7.24 17.65 -4.93
CA VAL A 152 5.94 17.86 -5.63
C VAL A 152 5.33 16.54 -6.05
N ARG A 153 4.27 16.14 -5.33
CA ARG A 153 3.41 15.01 -5.69
C ARG A 153 2.76 15.28 -7.04
N PRO A 154 2.97 14.44 -8.07
CA PRO A 154 2.10 14.48 -9.23
C PRO A 154 0.68 14.20 -8.75
N ARG A 155 -0.18 15.22 -8.74
CA ARG A 155 -1.61 15.05 -8.44
C ARG A 155 -2.21 14.26 -9.60
N GLY A 156 -2.47 12.97 -9.40
CA GLY A 156 -3.21 12.20 -10.38
C GLY A 156 -4.61 12.81 -10.59
N PRO A 157 -5.14 12.86 -11.82
CA PRO A 157 -6.48 13.37 -12.06
C PRO A 157 -7.51 12.53 -11.29
N GLY A 158 -8.26 13.16 -10.37
CA GLY A 158 -9.34 12.53 -9.61
C GLY A 158 -9.08 12.26 -8.11
N THR A 159 -8.03 12.83 -7.50
CA THR A 159 -7.89 12.80 -6.03
C THR A 159 -8.94 13.71 -5.38
N ARG A 160 -10.15 13.21 -5.13
CA ARG A 160 -11.00 13.78 -4.09
C ARG A 160 -10.35 13.54 -2.74
N ASN A 161 -10.41 14.53 -1.86
CA ASN A 161 -9.89 14.46 -0.50
C ASN A 161 -10.33 13.15 0.16
N VAL A 162 -9.37 12.29 0.53
CA VAL A 162 -9.64 11.28 1.55
C VAL A 162 -9.77 12.07 2.85
N ILE A 163 -11.02 12.29 3.27
CA ILE A 163 -11.35 12.88 4.57
C ILE A 163 -10.64 12.01 5.63
N GLY A 164 -9.65 12.58 6.32
CA GLY A 164 -8.84 11.86 7.29
C GLY A 164 -7.35 12.22 7.34
N GLN A 165 -6.86 13.08 6.45
CA GLN A 165 -5.54 13.73 6.63
C GLN A 165 -5.61 14.76 7.77
N LEU A 166 -5.65 14.29 9.02
CA LEU A 166 -5.30 15.13 10.15
C LEU A 166 -3.77 15.26 10.21
N PRO A 167 -3.23 16.46 10.43
CA PRO A 167 -1.81 16.61 10.72
C PRO A 167 -1.52 15.86 12.02
N LEU A 168 -0.50 15.01 12.01
CA LEU A 168 0.12 14.54 13.24
C LEU A 168 0.94 15.74 13.75
N HIS A 169 0.45 16.37 14.82
CA HIS A 169 1.20 17.32 15.63
C HIS A 169 2.25 16.60 16.46
#